data_AF-A0A7J4GYN7-F1
#
_entry.id   AF-A0A7J4GYN7-F1
#
_cell.length_a   1.000
_cell.length_b   1.000
_cell.length_c   1.000
_cell.angle_alpha   90.00
_cell.angle_beta   90.00
_cell.angle_gamma   90.00
#
_symmetry.space_group_name_H-M   'P 1'
#
loop_
_entity.id
_entity.type
_entity.pdbx_description
1 polymer ?
#
loop_
_entity_poly.entity_id
_entity_poly.type
_entity_poly.pdbx_seq_one_letter_code
_entity_poly.pdbx_strand_id
1 'polypeptide(L)'
;MARYWGVLCHVTSLPSGDLDDAERFIDLIADFGANSWQMLPITPPDQHGSPYASPSAFAAWEKLGQATAIDMSEELYWLEDWQMFEAIKKQQGGAPWTDWPVELRDRHPEALANINIVDQSQSRFMGRWNQIKSHAKHKQIALIGDLPIFVAHDSADVWAHRELFLLEPDGHPSVVAGVPPDYFSEDGQKWGTVLYDWPAHRAQGWEWWKQRMARMMRLFDIVRIDHFRGFHSAWAIPTKDENAKNGIWIPGPGDDLVAKLVAVAGSPKCIIAEDLGIIPAEVIELRKRHKLEGMAVLQFGFDDENPDNPNHPKNINSDQVVYTGTHDNNTTIGWWKDSPQWRKDRIKIEGDICDTLIEMALNSPAGMAIIPLQDLLKLGSEARMNTPGTTVGNWNWRFDWDQIENVQIDLNQAAL
;
A
#
# COMPACT_ATOMS: atom_id res chain seq x y z
N MET A 1 1.14 -13.53 22.62
CA MET A 1 1.46 -12.10 22.58
C MET A 1 2.24 -11.85 21.32
N ALA A 2 1.77 -10.87 20.55
CA ALA A 2 2.40 -10.47 19.32
C ALA A 2 3.82 -10.01 19.64
N ARG A 3 4.78 -10.40 18.82
CA ARG A 3 6.20 -10.14 19.15
C ARG A 3 6.56 -8.65 19.07
N TYR A 4 5.88 -7.92 18.20
CA TYR A 4 6.04 -6.49 18.00
C TYR A 4 4.67 -5.84 17.83
N TRP A 5 4.58 -4.53 17.98
CA TRP A 5 3.41 -3.80 17.54
C TRP A 5 3.75 -2.43 16.95
N GLY A 6 2.85 -1.89 16.15
CA GLY A 6 3.03 -0.64 15.42
C GLY A 6 1.72 0.12 15.19
N VAL A 7 1.87 1.33 14.67
CA VAL A 7 0.74 2.22 14.39
C VAL A 7 0.59 2.43 12.88
N LEU A 8 -0.63 2.24 12.37
CA LEU A 8 -1.01 2.62 11.02
C LEU A 8 -1.51 4.07 11.02
N CYS A 9 -0.76 4.96 10.38
CA CYS A 9 -1.14 6.37 10.17
C CYS A 9 -0.43 6.87 8.91
N HIS A 10 -1.14 7.37 7.90
CA HIS A 10 -0.46 7.91 6.74
C HIS A 10 0.13 9.31 7.04
N VAL A 11 1.12 9.74 6.27
CA VAL A 11 1.75 11.08 6.42
C VAL A 11 0.70 12.19 6.28
N THR A 12 -0.21 12.03 5.33
CA THR A 12 -1.25 13.04 5.09
C THR A 12 -2.20 13.20 6.27
N SER A 13 -2.30 12.19 7.14
CA SER A 13 -3.10 12.22 8.36
C SER A 13 -2.44 12.98 9.51
N LEU A 14 -1.15 13.34 9.39
CA LEU A 14 -0.50 14.22 10.34
C LEU A 14 -1.13 15.63 10.29
N PRO A 15 -1.10 16.40 11.40
CA PRO A 15 -1.69 17.74 11.44
C PRO A 15 -1.09 18.73 10.41
N SER A 16 0.19 18.59 10.07
CA SER A 16 0.87 19.29 8.96
C SER A 16 0.51 18.74 7.58
N GLY A 17 0.25 17.43 7.49
CA GLY A 17 -0.23 16.73 6.28
C GLY A 17 0.88 16.39 5.31
N ASP A 18 2.10 16.60 5.77
CA ASP A 18 3.36 16.34 5.15
C ASP A 18 4.30 15.83 6.27
N LEU A 19 5.61 15.81 6.00
CA LEU A 19 6.61 15.26 6.91
C LEU A 19 7.02 16.24 8.03
N ASP A 20 6.46 17.44 8.15
CA ASP A 20 6.89 18.42 9.17
C ASP A 20 6.58 17.95 10.60
N ASP A 21 5.53 17.17 10.79
CA ASP A 21 5.17 16.55 12.08
C ASP A 21 5.76 15.15 12.28
N ALA A 22 6.49 14.60 11.31
CA ALA A 22 6.86 13.18 11.31
C ALA A 22 7.77 12.80 12.48
N GLU A 23 8.76 13.62 12.85
CA GLU A 23 9.61 13.35 14.01
C GLU A 23 8.82 13.37 15.32
N ARG A 24 7.86 14.30 15.47
CA ARG A 24 6.98 14.37 16.64
C ARG A 24 6.07 13.13 16.71
N PHE A 25 5.59 12.66 15.56
CA PHE A 25 4.79 11.44 15.49
C PHE A 25 5.61 10.18 15.81
N ILE A 26 6.85 10.09 15.33
CA ILE A 26 7.78 9.01 15.69
C ILE A 26 8.05 9.00 17.20
N ASP A 27 8.27 10.18 17.79
CA ASP A 27 8.46 10.32 19.23
C ASP A 27 7.22 9.85 20.00
N LEU A 28 6.02 10.24 19.55
CA LEU A 28 4.75 9.82 20.15
C LEU A 28 4.61 8.29 20.17
N ILE A 29 4.76 7.62 19.03
CA ILE A 29 4.55 6.17 18.97
C ILE A 29 5.65 5.40 19.70
N ALA A 30 6.87 5.96 19.77
CA ALA A 30 7.92 5.42 20.62
C ALA A 30 7.57 5.53 22.11
N ASP A 31 6.96 6.65 22.53
CA ASP A 31 6.48 6.83 23.91
C ASP A 31 5.32 5.89 24.26
N PHE A 32 4.51 5.47 23.27
CA PHE A 32 3.54 4.39 23.45
C PHE A 32 4.20 3.01 23.62
N GLY A 33 5.46 2.86 23.24
CA GLY A 33 6.18 1.59 23.21
C GLY A 33 6.01 0.81 21.90
N ALA A 34 5.55 1.45 20.82
CA ALA A 34 5.48 0.84 19.50
C ALA A 34 6.88 0.64 18.91
N ASN A 35 7.00 -0.28 17.95
CA ASN A 35 8.25 -0.57 17.25
C ASN A 35 8.19 -0.27 15.75
N SER A 36 7.03 0.09 15.23
CA SER A 36 6.88 0.38 13.80
C SER A 36 5.81 1.43 13.49
N TRP A 37 6.04 2.13 12.38
CA TRP A 37 5.10 3.06 11.77
C TRP A 37 4.75 2.54 10.38
N GLN A 38 3.48 2.19 10.17
CA GLN A 38 2.97 1.80 8.86
C GLN A 38 2.27 2.95 8.15
N MET A 39 2.59 3.07 6.87
CA MET A 39 2.11 4.12 5.97
C MET A 39 1.52 3.48 4.72
N LEU A 40 0.61 4.20 4.07
CA LEU A 40 0.17 3.92 2.71
C LEU A 40 1.29 4.32 1.70
N PRO A 41 1.13 4.05 0.40
CA PRO A 41 2.12 4.46 -0.59
C PRO A 41 2.37 5.97 -0.51
N ILE A 42 3.64 6.36 -0.54
CA ILE A 42 4.07 7.77 -0.51
C ILE A 42 4.29 8.34 -1.92
N THR A 43 3.83 7.62 -2.94
CA THR A 43 3.88 8.03 -4.33
C THR A 43 2.86 9.14 -4.60
N PRO A 44 3.00 9.95 -5.68
CA PRO A 44 1.99 10.93 -6.04
C PRO A 44 0.61 10.27 -6.17
N PRO A 45 -0.46 10.84 -5.57
CA PRO A 45 -1.77 10.23 -5.64
C PRO A 45 -2.41 10.43 -7.02
N ASP A 46 -3.46 9.67 -7.30
CA ASP A 46 -4.30 9.87 -8.47
C ASP A 46 -5.18 11.14 -8.36
N GLN A 47 -6.00 11.39 -9.38
CA GLN A 47 -6.93 12.53 -9.42
C GLN A 47 -7.99 12.53 -8.30
N HIS A 48 -8.20 11.41 -7.62
CA HIS A 48 -9.14 11.24 -6.50
C HIS A 48 -8.42 11.25 -5.14
N GLY A 49 -7.10 11.47 -5.12
CA GLY A 49 -6.29 11.44 -3.91
C GLY A 49 -5.83 10.05 -3.48
N SER A 50 -6.10 9.00 -4.27
CA SER A 50 -5.70 7.63 -3.93
C SER A 50 -4.20 7.43 -4.11
N PRO A 51 -3.48 6.94 -3.08
CA PRO A 51 -2.06 6.61 -3.20
C PRO A 51 -1.81 5.30 -3.99
N TYR A 52 -2.86 4.54 -4.33
CA TYR A 52 -2.74 3.22 -4.97
C TYR A 52 -2.74 3.23 -6.50
N ALA A 53 -2.97 4.38 -7.14
CA ALA A 53 -3.01 4.54 -8.59
C ALA A 53 -2.09 5.69 -9.07
N SER A 54 -0.85 5.66 -8.60
CA SER A 54 0.15 6.70 -8.86
C SER A 54 0.63 6.75 -10.33
N PRO A 55 0.97 7.94 -10.85
CA PRO A 55 1.67 8.11 -12.13
C PRO A 55 3.15 7.68 -12.09
N SER A 56 3.64 7.16 -10.95
CA SER A 56 4.94 6.49 -10.84
C SER A 56 4.95 5.40 -9.78
N ALA A 57 5.59 4.28 -10.08
CA ALA A 57 5.87 3.20 -9.14
C ALA A 57 7.11 3.45 -8.25
N PHE A 58 7.86 4.53 -8.50
CA PHE A 58 9.17 4.81 -7.87
C PHE A 58 9.25 6.19 -7.22
N ALA A 59 8.64 7.20 -7.85
CA ALA A 59 8.67 8.57 -7.38
C ALA A 59 7.91 8.70 -6.06
N ALA A 60 8.42 9.54 -5.17
CA ALA A 60 7.68 9.95 -3.99
C ALA A 60 6.97 11.27 -4.24
N TRP A 61 5.87 11.52 -3.54
CA TRP A 61 5.13 12.75 -3.67
C TRP A 61 5.88 13.90 -3.01
N GLU A 62 6.42 14.81 -3.83
CA GLU A 62 7.28 15.91 -3.40
C GLU A 62 6.55 16.92 -2.51
N LYS A 63 5.21 16.89 -2.47
CA LYS A 63 4.39 17.70 -1.57
C LYS A 63 4.40 17.20 -0.13
N LEU A 64 4.82 15.96 0.10
CA LEU A 64 4.98 15.42 1.46
C LEU A 64 6.20 16.00 2.18
N GLY A 65 7.09 16.72 1.50
CA GLY A 65 8.18 17.42 2.18
C GLY A 65 9.46 17.44 1.36
N GLN A 66 10.26 18.47 1.60
CA GLN A 66 11.49 18.73 0.87
C GLN A 66 12.55 19.31 1.81
N ALA A 67 13.80 18.92 1.59
CA ALA A 67 14.95 19.48 2.30
C ALA A 67 16.08 19.79 1.28
N THR A 68 17.33 19.79 1.75
CA THR A 68 18.49 19.90 0.87
C THR A 68 18.53 18.74 -0.11
N ALA A 69 18.75 19.06 -1.39
CA ALA A 69 18.94 18.07 -2.45
C ALA A 69 20.11 17.14 -2.14
N ILE A 70 19.93 15.84 -2.36
CA ILE A 70 20.97 14.81 -2.25
C ILE A 70 21.33 14.21 -3.61
N ASP A 71 22.46 13.51 -3.68
CA ASP A 71 22.81 12.73 -4.87
C ASP A 71 21.80 11.59 -5.08
N MET A 72 21.34 11.46 -6.31
CA MET A 72 20.37 10.46 -6.78
C MET A 72 20.94 9.69 -8.00
N SER A 73 22.26 9.69 -8.18
CA SER A 73 22.93 9.02 -9.31
C SER A 73 22.61 7.52 -9.42
N GLU A 74 22.40 6.83 -8.29
CA GLU A 74 21.98 5.41 -8.28
C GLU A 74 20.51 5.18 -8.67
N GLU A 75 19.74 6.26 -8.85
CA GLU A 75 18.29 6.25 -9.07
C GLU A 75 17.92 6.66 -10.50
N LEU A 76 18.90 6.94 -11.36
CA LEU A 76 18.67 7.44 -12.73
C LEU A 76 17.81 6.51 -13.59
N TYR A 77 17.83 5.20 -13.31
CA TYR A 77 17.10 4.17 -14.06
C TYR A 77 15.58 4.35 -14.05
N TRP A 78 15.01 5.10 -13.10
CA TRP A 78 13.60 5.50 -13.09
C TRP A 78 13.43 7.03 -13.05
N LEU A 79 14.40 7.73 -12.47
CA LEU A 79 14.30 9.17 -12.25
C LEU A 79 14.30 9.95 -13.57
N GLU A 80 15.09 9.53 -14.55
CA GLU A 80 15.13 10.20 -15.86
C GLU A 80 13.78 10.08 -16.57
N ASP A 81 13.18 8.89 -16.55
CA ASP A 81 11.85 8.65 -17.15
C ASP A 81 10.74 9.41 -16.43
N TRP A 82 10.77 9.43 -15.09
CA TRP A 82 9.82 10.22 -14.29
C TRP A 82 9.91 11.72 -14.61
N GLN A 83 11.12 12.28 -14.61
CA GLN A 83 11.32 13.70 -14.87
C GLN A 83 10.94 14.09 -16.29
N MET A 84 11.25 13.23 -17.27
CA MET A 84 10.86 13.43 -18.65
C MET A 84 9.34 13.37 -18.80
N PHE A 85 8.69 12.37 -18.19
CA PHE A 85 7.24 12.21 -18.20
C PHE A 85 6.53 13.45 -17.62
N GLU A 86 6.93 13.90 -16.44
CA GLU A 86 6.34 15.08 -15.78
C GLU A 86 6.54 16.36 -16.62
N ALA A 87 7.73 16.55 -17.19
CA ALA A 87 8.02 17.70 -18.04
C ALA A 87 7.14 17.72 -19.29
N ILE A 88 6.99 16.58 -19.96
CA ILE A 88 6.11 16.45 -21.13
C ILE A 88 4.65 16.63 -20.72
N LYS A 89 4.18 15.93 -19.68
CA LYS A 89 2.80 16.01 -19.19
C LYS A 89 2.39 17.45 -18.91
N LYS A 90 3.28 18.23 -18.28
CA LYS A 90 3.07 19.67 -18.05
C LYS A 90 2.97 20.47 -19.35
N GLN A 91 3.85 20.21 -20.33
CA GLN A 91 3.80 20.87 -21.64
C GLN A 91 2.52 20.53 -22.42
N GLN A 92 2.01 19.31 -22.24
CA GLN A 92 0.77 18.83 -22.87
C GLN A 92 -0.49 19.16 -22.04
N GLY A 93 -0.40 20.07 -21.07
CA GLY A 93 -1.56 20.55 -20.30
C GLY A 93 -2.19 19.49 -19.38
N GLY A 94 -1.44 18.48 -18.98
CA GLY A 94 -1.92 17.39 -18.12
C GLY A 94 -2.51 16.20 -18.87
N ALA A 95 -2.53 16.22 -20.21
CA ALA A 95 -3.07 15.13 -21.02
C ALA A 95 -2.34 13.80 -20.74
N PRO A 96 -3.05 12.66 -20.82
CA PRO A 96 -2.43 11.35 -20.65
C PRO A 96 -1.44 11.07 -21.79
N TRP A 97 -0.44 10.23 -21.53
CA TRP A 97 0.66 10.03 -22.49
C TRP A 97 0.24 9.51 -23.86
N THR A 98 -0.88 8.78 -23.94
CA THR A 98 -1.44 8.27 -25.20
C THR A 98 -1.97 9.36 -26.12
N ASP A 99 -2.30 10.53 -25.57
CA ASP A 99 -2.86 11.67 -26.30
C ASP A 99 -1.77 12.64 -26.76
N TRP A 100 -0.51 12.40 -26.40
CA TRP A 100 0.62 13.22 -26.81
C TRP A 100 0.92 13.05 -28.31
N PRO A 101 1.59 14.03 -28.95
CA PRO A 101 2.17 13.85 -30.27
C PRO A 101 2.96 12.55 -30.37
N VAL A 102 2.85 11.85 -31.50
CA VAL A 102 3.41 10.49 -31.71
C VAL A 102 4.89 10.42 -31.34
N GLU A 103 5.65 11.47 -31.63
CA GLU A 103 7.09 11.55 -31.36
C GLU A 103 7.39 11.58 -29.86
N LEU A 104 6.51 12.19 -29.04
CA LEU A 104 6.63 12.21 -27.58
C LEU A 104 6.03 10.95 -26.96
N ARG A 105 4.86 10.54 -27.46
CA ARG A 105 4.19 9.29 -27.09
C ARG A 105 5.20 8.15 -27.22
N ASP A 106 5.71 7.91 -28.43
CA ASP A 106 6.58 6.79 -28.81
C ASP A 106 8.07 7.06 -28.55
N ARG A 107 8.40 8.10 -27.77
CA ARG A 107 9.73 8.34 -27.22
C ARG A 107 10.83 8.47 -28.29
N HIS A 108 10.53 9.17 -29.38
CA HIS A 108 11.52 9.44 -30.42
C HIS A 108 12.70 10.25 -29.85
N PRO A 109 13.95 9.78 -30.00
CA PRO A 109 15.11 10.41 -29.35
C PRO A 109 15.27 11.90 -29.67
N GLU A 110 14.99 12.31 -30.92
CA GLU A 110 15.06 13.70 -31.34
C GLU A 110 14.01 14.60 -30.67
N ALA A 111 12.81 14.07 -30.39
CA ALA A 111 11.78 14.82 -29.69
C ALA A 111 12.12 14.95 -28.21
N LEU A 112 12.58 13.87 -27.58
CA LEU A 112 12.96 13.86 -26.16
C LEU A 112 14.20 14.72 -25.87
N ALA A 113 15.17 14.79 -26.77
CA ALA A 113 16.38 15.59 -26.60
C ALA A 113 16.10 17.11 -26.46
N ASN A 114 14.92 17.57 -26.91
CA ASN A 114 14.51 18.97 -26.81
C ASN A 114 13.76 19.29 -25.51
N ILE A 115 13.46 18.29 -24.68
CA ILE A 115 12.76 18.49 -23.41
C ILE A 115 13.76 18.95 -22.35
N ASN A 116 13.56 20.17 -21.85
CA ASN A 116 14.38 20.71 -20.78
C ASN A 116 13.93 20.15 -19.42
N ILE A 117 14.78 19.34 -18.79
CA ILE A 117 14.56 18.80 -17.45
C ILE A 117 15.37 19.63 -16.46
N VAL A 118 14.66 20.37 -15.61
CA VAL A 118 15.25 21.03 -14.43
C VAL A 118 14.37 20.72 -13.23
N ASP A 119 14.47 19.49 -12.75
CA ASP A 119 13.74 19.06 -11.55
C ASP A 119 14.67 18.42 -10.52
N GLN A 120 14.55 18.90 -9.28
CA GLN A 120 15.25 18.40 -8.10
C GLN A 120 14.25 17.98 -7.01
N SER A 121 12.96 17.92 -7.31
CA SER A 121 11.87 17.55 -6.39
C SER A 121 12.17 16.24 -5.66
N GLN A 122 12.49 15.18 -6.40
CA GLN A 122 12.79 13.86 -5.85
C GLN A 122 14.07 13.85 -5.00
N SER A 123 15.10 14.58 -5.44
CA SER A 123 16.35 14.73 -4.69
C SER A 123 16.14 15.48 -3.37
N ARG A 124 15.33 16.55 -3.36
CA ARG A 124 14.97 17.28 -2.14
C ARG A 124 14.05 16.48 -1.23
N PHE A 125 13.10 15.73 -1.81
CA PHE A 125 12.26 14.79 -1.07
C PHE A 125 13.14 13.75 -0.37
N MET A 126 14.08 13.13 -1.07
CA MET A 126 14.95 12.14 -0.44
C MET A 126 15.84 12.74 0.65
N GLY A 127 16.26 14.00 0.51
CA GLY A 127 16.91 14.73 1.59
C GLY A 127 16.05 14.78 2.85
N ARG A 128 14.76 15.10 2.72
CA ARG A 128 13.81 15.11 3.86
C ARG A 128 13.55 13.70 4.39
N TRP A 129 13.28 12.75 3.51
CA TRP A 129 13.02 11.36 3.89
C TRP A 129 14.20 10.73 4.64
N ASN A 130 15.44 11.02 4.25
CA ASN A 130 16.62 10.54 4.96
C ASN A 130 16.73 11.07 6.40
N GLN A 131 16.23 12.29 6.67
CA GLN A 131 16.12 12.81 8.04
C GLN A 131 15.11 12.00 8.85
N ILE A 132 13.93 11.71 8.27
CA ILE A 132 12.89 10.88 8.88
C ILE A 132 13.40 9.47 9.17
N LYS A 133 14.02 8.80 8.19
CA LYS A 133 14.65 7.48 8.38
C LYS A 133 15.69 7.50 9.48
N SER A 134 16.52 8.54 9.52
CA SER A 134 17.53 8.68 10.56
C SER A 134 16.88 8.82 11.93
N HIS A 135 15.88 9.67 12.09
CA HIS A 135 15.17 9.85 13.36
C HIS A 135 14.45 8.58 13.81
N ALA A 136 13.71 7.92 12.92
CA ALA A 136 13.04 6.65 13.18
C ALA A 136 14.03 5.58 13.67
N LYS A 137 15.19 5.47 13.02
CA LYS A 137 16.27 4.56 13.43
C LYS A 137 16.82 4.88 14.83
N HIS A 138 17.03 6.16 15.17
CA HIS A 138 17.47 6.55 16.51
C HIS A 138 16.45 6.20 17.59
N LYS A 139 15.16 6.27 17.24
CA LYS A 139 14.03 5.90 18.11
C LYS A 139 13.66 4.41 18.04
N GLN A 140 14.39 3.62 17.25
CA GLN A 140 14.14 2.18 17.05
C GLN A 140 12.73 1.88 16.51
N ILE A 141 12.21 2.79 15.68
CA ILE A 141 10.95 2.63 14.95
C ILE A 141 11.27 2.17 13.52
N ALA A 142 10.76 1.01 13.13
CA ALA A 142 10.81 0.53 11.75
C ALA A 142 9.75 1.23 10.90
N LEU A 143 10.10 1.65 9.69
CA LEU A 143 9.15 2.21 8.73
C LEU A 143 8.60 1.11 7.83
N ILE A 144 7.28 0.97 7.80
CA ILE A 144 6.57 0.00 6.96
C ILE A 144 5.90 0.75 5.82
N GLY A 145 6.40 0.51 4.60
CA GLY A 145 5.83 1.04 3.37
C GLY A 145 4.82 0.09 2.74
N ASP A 146 4.26 0.54 1.63
CA ASP A 146 3.21 -0.18 0.92
C ASP A 146 3.42 -0.09 -0.60
N LEU A 147 3.41 -1.24 -1.26
CA LEU A 147 3.64 -1.41 -2.69
C LEU A 147 2.33 -1.89 -3.33
N PRO A 148 1.61 -1.03 -4.08
CA PRO A 148 0.49 -1.44 -4.94
C PRO A 148 0.99 -2.40 -6.02
N ILE A 149 0.42 -3.60 -6.15
CA ILE A 149 0.92 -4.54 -7.18
C ILE A 149 0.79 -3.97 -8.58
N PHE A 150 -0.33 -3.32 -8.93
CA PHE A 150 -0.57 -2.73 -10.25
C PHE A 150 -0.20 -1.24 -10.27
N VAL A 151 0.03 -0.71 -11.46
CA VAL A 151 0.38 0.70 -11.70
C VAL A 151 -0.67 1.37 -12.57
N ALA A 152 -0.81 2.69 -12.46
CA ALA A 152 -1.71 3.44 -13.32
C ALA A 152 -1.25 3.36 -14.78
N HIS A 153 -2.21 3.33 -15.71
CA HIS A 153 -1.92 3.35 -17.15
C HIS A 153 -1.19 4.65 -17.56
N ASP A 154 -1.68 5.78 -17.06
CA ASP A 154 -1.10 7.09 -17.34
C ASP A 154 0.04 7.39 -16.36
N SER A 155 1.14 6.64 -16.50
CA SER A 155 2.32 6.71 -15.65
C SER A 155 3.62 6.74 -16.44
N ALA A 156 4.68 7.25 -15.82
CA ALA A 156 6.03 7.20 -16.36
C ALA A 156 6.48 5.75 -16.62
N ASP A 157 6.10 4.82 -15.75
CA ASP A 157 6.45 3.40 -15.86
C ASP A 157 5.89 2.77 -17.13
N VAL A 158 4.61 2.98 -17.41
CA VAL A 158 3.93 2.39 -18.58
C VAL A 158 4.39 3.08 -19.85
N TRP A 159 4.55 4.41 -19.82
CA TRP A 159 5.04 5.17 -20.97
C TRP A 159 6.46 4.76 -21.39
N ALA A 160 7.37 4.57 -20.42
CA ALA A 160 8.77 4.24 -20.67
C ALA A 160 9.01 2.75 -20.98
N HIS A 161 8.18 1.85 -20.46
CA HIS A 161 8.37 0.40 -20.55
C HIS A 161 7.12 -0.35 -21.05
N ARG A 162 6.53 0.13 -22.15
CA ARG A 162 5.28 -0.44 -22.71
C ARG A 162 5.33 -1.95 -22.92
N GLU A 163 6.50 -2.49 -23.26
CA GLU A 163 6.73 -3.91 -23.50
C GLU A 163 6.53 -4.78 -22.26
N LEU A 164 6.46 -4.19 -21.06
CA LEU A 164 6.24 -4.88 -19.80
C LEU A 164 4.75 -5.01 -19.44
N PHE A 165 3.85 -4.47 -20.27
CA PHE A 165 2.41 -4.38 -19.97
C PHE A 165 1.55 -4.91 -21.12
N LEU A 166 0.34 -5.37 -20.80
CA LEU A 166 -0.64 -5.84 -21.78
C LEU A 166 -1.34 -4.66 -22.47
N LEU A 167 -0.65 -4.08 -23.45
CA LEU A 167 -1.12 -2.93 -24.22
C LEU A 167 -1.34 -3.30 -25.70
N GLU A 168 -2.26 -2.58 -26.34
CA GLU A 168 -2.40 -2.51 -27.78
C GLU A 168 -1.29 -1.63 -28.40
N PRO A 169 -1.05 -1.71 -29.72
CA PRO A 169 0.02 -0.94 -30.37
C PRO A 169 -0.08 0.59 -30.22
N ASP A 170 -1.30 1.12 -30.01
CA ASP A 170 -1.54 2.55 -29.77
C ASP A 170 -1.25 2.98 -28.32
N GLY A 171 -0.96 2.02 -27.44
CA GLY A 171 -0.64 2.24 -26.04
C GLY A 171 -1.81 2.06 -25.08
N HIS A 172 -3.03 1.81 -25.56
CA HIS A 172 -4.18 1.58 -24.68
C HIS A 172 -4.21 0.14 -24.16
N PRO A 173 -4.68 -0.10 -22.92
CA PRO A 173 -4.80 -1.44 -22.39
C PRO A 173 -5.95 -2.20 -23.05
N SER A 174 -5.73 -3.44 -23.46
CA SER A 174 -6.80 -4.34 -23.93
C SER A 174 -7.63 -4.88 -22.76
N VAL A 175 -6.98 -5.03 -21.60
CA VAL A 175 -7.54 -5.45 -20.33
C VAL A 175 -6.99 -4.60 -19.19
N VAL A 176 -7.80 -4.40 -18.15
CA VAL A 176 -7.41 -3.72 -16.91
C VAL A 176 -7.61 -4.62 -15.70
N ALA A 177 -6.91 -4.30 -14.62
CA ALA A 177 -7.01 -5.04 -13.38
C ALA A 177 -8.32 -4.72 -12.62
N GLY A 178 -8.69 -5.66 -11.76
CA GLY A 178 -9.82 -5.54 -10.86
C GLY A 178 -9.97 -6.79 -10.00
N VAL A 179 -11.16 -6.97 -9.44
CA VAL A 179 -11.58 -8.20 -8.77
C VAL A 179 -12.96 -8.64 -9.28
N PRO A 180 -13.24 -9.95 -9.33
CA PRO A 180 -14.53 -10.46 -9.74
C PRO A 180 -15.64 -10.02 -8.76
N PRO A 181 -16.91 -10.18 -9.13
CA PRO A 181 -18.01 -10.12 -8.19
C PRO A 181 -17.79 -11.01 -6.97
N ASP A 182 -18.12 -10.47 -5.80
CA ASP A 182 -18.11 -11.18 -4.54
C ASP A 182 -19.33 -10.80 -3.70
N TYR A 183 -19.38 -11.26 -2.44
CA TYR A 183 -20.50 -10.98 -1.54
C TYR A 183 -20.54 -9.52 -1.05
N PHE A 184 -19.49 -8.73 -1.29
CA PHE A 184 -19.43 -7.29 -0.99
C PHE A 184 -19.74 -6.41 -2.22
N SER A 185 -19.44 -6.90 -3.43
CA SER A 185 -19.73 -6.22 -4.70
C SER A 185 -20.33 -7.16 -5.74
N GLU A 186 -21.61 -6.96 -6.07
CA GLU A 186 -22.32 -7.71 -7.12
C GLU A 186 -21.70 -7.51 -8.52
N ASP A 187 -21.08 -6.36 -8.77
CA ASP A 187 -20.46 -6.02 -10.05
C ASP A 187 -18.94 -6.25 -10.08
N GLY A 188 -18.38 -6.74 -8.97
CA GLY A 188 -16.94 -6.78 -8.74
C GLY A 188 -16.36 -5.36 -8.67
N GLN A 189 -15.06 -5.20 -8.92
CA GLN A 189 -14.44 -3.87 -8.95
C GLN A 189 -13.50 -3.77 -10.15
N LYS A 190 -13.63 -2.69 -10.93
CA LYS A 190 -12.75 -2.38 -12.06
C LYS A 190 -11.85 -1.21 -11.64
N TRP A 191 -10.55 -1.47 -11.47
CA TRP A 191 -9.62 -0.47 -10.94
C TRP A 191 -8.98 0.40 -12.02
N GLY A 192 -8.95 -0.06 -13.27
CA GLY A 192 -8.40 0.71 -14.39
C GLY A 192 -6.87 0.75 -14.46
N THR A 193 -6.17 0.07 -13.55
CA THR A 193 -4.72 -0.13 -13.60
C THR A 193 -4.35 -1.20 -14.64
N VAL A 194 -3.11 -1.14 -15.16
CA VAL A 194 -2.65 -2.06 -16.21
C VAL A 194 -2.24 -3.41 -15.65
N LEU A 195 -2.32 -4.44 -16.49
CA LEU A 195 -1.77 -5.76 -16.23
C LEU A 195 -0.40 -5.95 -16.89
N TYR A 196 0.40 -6.82 -16.30
CA TYR A 196 1.78 -7.08 -16.71
C TYR A 196 1.87 -8.14 -17.81
N ASP A 197 2.80 -7.95 -18.74
CA ASP A 197 3.33 -9.02 -19.59
C ASP A 197 4.41 -9.78 -18.80
N TRP A 198 3.97 -10.77 -18.02
CA TRP A 198 4.88 -11.58 -17.21
C TRP A 198 5.97 -12.30 -18.01
N PRO A 199 5.71 -12.85 -19.21
CA PRO A 199 6.76 -13.32 -20.11
C PRO A 199 7.85 -12.27 -20.42
N ALA A 200 7.47 -11.04 -20.74
CA ALA A 200 8.43 -9.96 -21.02
C ALA A 200 9.29 -9.63 -19.78
N HIS A 201 8.67 -9.49 -18.61
CA HIS A 201 9.40 -9.31 -17.36
C HIS A 201 10.39 -10.46 -17.08
N ARG A 202 9.98 -11.71 -17.32
CA ARG A 202 10.85 -12.89 -17.14
C ARG A 202 12.02 -12.87 -18.11
N ALA A 203 11.79 -12.51 -19.38
CA ALA A 203 12.83 -12.41 -20.40
C ALA A 203 13.89 -11.34 -20.06
N GLN A 204 13.48 -10.26 -19.40
CA GLN A 204 14.38 -9.23 -18.87
C GLN A 204 14.97 -9.56 -17.49
N GLY A 205 14.82 -10.80 -17.00
CA GLY A 205 15.39 -11.22 -15.72
C GLY A 205 14.79 -10.50 -14.51
N TRP A 206 13.51 -10.14 -14.60
CA TRP A 206 12.72 -9.46 -13.58
C TRP A 206 13.26 -8.07 -13.18
N GLU A 207 13.99 -7.40 -14.08
CA GLU A 207 14.74 -6.19 -13.76
C GLU A 207 13.88 -5.08 -13.15
N TRP A 208 12.80 -4.69 -13.82
CA TRP A 208 11.89 -3.65 -13.34
C TRP A 208 11.36 -3.93 -11.93
N TRP A 209 10.95 -5.18 -11.65
CA TRP A 209 10.44 -5.57 -10.34
C TRP A 209 11.52 -5.63 -9.24
N LYS A 210 12.73 -6.10 -9.57
CA LYS A 210 13.87 -6.04 -8.64
C LYS A 210 14.23 -4.60 -8.31
N GLN A 211 14.26 -3.72 -9.31
CA GLN A 211 14.51 -2.30 -9.15
C GLN A 211 13.42 -1.62 -8.31
N ARG A 212 12.15 -1.96 -8.53
CA ARG A 212 11.01 -1.47 -7.74
C ARG A 212 11.13 -1.88 -6.27
N MET A 213 11.44 -3.14 -6.00
CA MET A 213 11.67 -3.60 -4.62
C MET A 213 12.91 -2.95 -4.00
N ALA A 214 14.01 -2.80 -4.75
CA ALA A 214 15.20 -2.12 -4.26
C ALA A 214 14.91 -0.67 -3.87
N ARG A 215 14.08 0.04 -4.67
CA ARG A 215 13.60 1.38 -4.32
C ARG A 215 12.77 1.36 -3.04
N MET A 216 11.84 0.42 -2.89
CA MET A 216 11.07 0.30 -1.65
C MET A 216 11.97 0.05 -0.43
N MET A 217 13.00 -0.78 -0.53
CA MET A 217 13.95 -1.02 0.58
C MET A 217 14.88 0.16 0.85
N ARG A 218 15.09 1.05 -0.12
CA ARG A 218 15.75 2.35 0.13
C ARG A 218 14.85 3.29 0.92
N LEU A 219 13.54 3.19 0.74
CA LEU A 219 12.54 4.02 1.43
C LEU A 219 12.17 3.46 2.82
N PHE A 220 11.97 2.15 2.94
CA PHE A 220 11.34 1.50 4.10
C PHE A 220 12.17 0.33 4.63
N ASP A 221 11.88 -0.10 5.85
CA ASP A 221 12.50 -1.27 6.48
C ASP A 221 11.70 -2.55 6.21
N ILE A 222 10.38 -2.42 6.05
CA ILE A 222 9.44 -3.49 5.70
C ILE A 222 8.50 -2.96 4.61
N VAL A 223 8.08 -3.83 3.70
CA VAL A 223 7.20 -3.48 2.59
C VAL A 223 5.99 -4.40 2.60
N ARG A 224 4.78 -3.84 2.76
CA ARG A 224 3.55 -4.55 2.41
C ARG A 224 3.44 -4.60 0.90
N ILE A 225 3.20 -5.78 0.33
CA ILE A 225 2.80 -5.92 -1.07
C ILE A 225 1.29 -6.08 -1.09
N ASP A 226 0.63 -5.02 -1.56
CA ASP A 226 -0.80 -4.96 -1.77
C ASP A 226 -1.25 -5.97 -2.84
N HIS A 227 -2.39 -6.60 -2.63
CA HIS A 227 -2.98 -7.58 -3.53
C HIS A 227 -1.99 -8.67 -3.94
N PHE A 228 -1.27 -9.26 -2.96
CA PHE A 228 -0.21 -10.25 -3.18
C PHE A 228 -0.67 -11.43 -4.04
N ARG A 229 -1.97 -11.78 -3.94
CA ARG A 229 -2.60 -12.80 -4.76
C ARG A 229 -2.42 -12.57 -6.27
N GLY A 230 -2.19 -11.33 -6.71
CA GLY A 230 -1.85 -10.95 -8.07
C GLY A 230 -0.61 -11.65 -8.64
N PHE A 231 0.32 -12.11 -7.77
CA PHE A 231 1.44 -12.94 -8.20
C PHE A 231 1.08 -14.40 -8.51
N HIS A 232 -0.05 -14.90 -7.98
CA HIS A 232 -0.58 -16.21 -8.34
C HIS A 232 -1.39 -16.12 -9.65
N SER A 233 -2.30 -15.16 -9.72
CA SER A 233 -3.10 -14.86 -10.93
C SER A 233 -3.67 -13.46 -10.82
N ALA A 234 -4.15 -12.81 -11.87
CA ALA A 234 -4.83 -11.51 -11.79
C ALA A 234 -6.17 -11.57 -12.53
N TRP A 235 -7.18 -10.83 -12.06
CA TRP A 235 -8.46 -10.73 -12.75
C TRP A 235 -8.38 -9.66 -13.83
N ALA A 236 -8.48 -10.09 -15.09
CA ALA A 236 -8.30 -9.26 -16.26
C ALA A 236 -9.65 -8.95 -16.90
N ILE A 237 -10.04 -7.67 -16.84
CA ILE A 237 -11.32 -7.19 -17.31
C ILE A 237 -11.11 -6.51 -18.67
N PRO A 238 -11.82 -6.91 -19.74
CA PRO A 238 -11.77 -6.18 -21.01
C PRO A 238 -12.05 -4.68 -20.80
N THR A 239 -11.19 -3.81 -21.32
CA THR A 239 -11.29 -2.35 -21.05
C THR A 239 -12.63 -1.76 -21.46
N LYS A 240 -13.26 -2.31 -22.51
CA LYS A 240 -14.57 -1.91 -23.04
C LYS A 240 -15.76 -2.24 -22.13
N ASP A 241 -15.60 -3.14 -21.16
CA ASP A 241 -16.69 -3.59 -20.30
C ASP A 241 -16.94 -2.57 -19.19
N GLU A 242 -18.21 -2.35 -18.82
CA GLU A 242 -18.57 -1.35 -17.80
C GLU A 242 -18.15 -1.78 -16.38
N ASN A 243 -18.12 -3.08 -16.10
CA ASN A 243 -17.84 -3.64 -14.79
C ASN A 243 -16.92 -4.88 -14.88
N ALA A 244 -16.67 -5.52 -13.74
CA ALA A 244 -15.70 -6.61 -13.62
C ALA A 244 -16.27 -8.01 -13.90
N LYS A 245 -17.56 -8.15 -14.24
CA LYS A 245 -18.23 -9.45 -14.33
C LYS A 245 -17.61 -10.40 -15.36
N ASN A 246 -17.18 -9.86 -16.49
CA ASN A 246 -16.69 -10.66 -17.62
C ASN A 246 -15.16 -10.80 -17.65
N GLY A 247 -14.49 -10.53 -16.53
CA GLY A 247 -13.05 -10.74 -16.45
C GLY A 247 -12.66 -12.21 -16.53
N ILE A 248 -11.36 -12.45 -16.70
CA ILE A 248 -10.77 -13.79 -16.67
C ILE A 248 -9.53 -13.81 -15.77
N TRP A 249 -9.28 -14.94 -15.11
CA TRP A 249 -8.05 -15.13 -14.35
C TRP A 249 -6.87 -15.37 -15.30
N ILE A 250 -5.88 -14.49 -15.28
CA ILE A 250 -4.60 -14.66 -15.97
C ILE A 250 -3.55 -15.15 -14.97
N PRO A 251 -2.80 -16.24 -15.24
CA PRO A 251 -1.74 -16.71 -14.35
C PRO A 251 -0.65 -15.66 -14.09
N GLY A 252 -0.19 -15.59 -12.85
CA GLY A 252 0.91 -14.73 -12.41
C GLY A 252 2.27 -15.44 -12.44
N PRO A 253 3.35 -14.76 -12.04
CA PRO A 253 4.71 -15.25 -12.09
C PRO A 253 5.04 -16.28 -10.98
N GLY A 254 4.23 -16.34 -9.92
CA GLY A 254 4.39 -17.28 -8.80
C GLY A 254 5.76 -17.20 -8.13
N ASP A 255 6.31 -18.37 -7.79
CA ASP A 255 7.55 -18.50 -7.02
C ASP A 255 8.77 -17.81 -7.68
N ASP A 256 8.82 -17.73 -9.02
CA ASP A 256 9.97 -17.18 -9.74
C ASP A 256 10.21 -15.72 -9.36
N LEU A 257 9.17 -14.88 -9.43
CA LEU A 257 9.29 -13.48 -9.05
C LEU A 257 9.41 -13.31 -7.53
N VAL A 258 8.58 -14.00 -6.74
CA VAL A 258 8.59 -13.84 -5.28
C VAL A 258 9.97 -14.15 -4.70
N ALA A 259 10.66 -15.18 -5.20
CA ALA A 259 12.03 -15.49 -4.81
C ALA A 259 13.01 -14.33 -5.09
N LYS A 260 12.88 -13.63 -6.23
CA LYS A 260 13.72 -12.46 -6.55
C LYS A 260 13.43 -11.29 -5.64
N LEU A 261 12.15 -11.02 -5.35
CA LEU A 261 11.76 -9.94 -4.45
C LEU A 261 12.30 -10.16 -3.03
N VAL A 262 12.18 -11.38 -2.50
CA VAL A 262 12.76 -11.75 -1.19
C VAL A 262 14.28 -11.60 -1.18
N ALA A 263 14.95 -11.99 -2.27
CA ALA A 263 16.40 -11.83 -2.38
C ALA A 263 16.83 -10.35 -2.37
N VAL A 264 16.11 -9.49 -3.08
CA VAL A 264 16.35 -8.03 -3.08
C VAL A 264 16.05 -7.42 -1.71
N ALA A 265 14.97 -7.85 -1.05
CA ALA A 265 14.60 -7.40 0.29
C ALA A 265 15.61 -7.86 1.37
N GLY A 266 16.45 -8.85 1.06
CA GLY A 266 17.47 -9.40 1.96
C GLY A 266 16.90 -10.38 3.00
N SER A 267 15.60 -10.33 3.30
CA SER A 267 14.92 -11.24 4.22
C SER A 267 13.43 -11.32 3.89
N PRO A 268 12.78 -12.49 4.00
CA PRO A 268 11.33 -12.59 3.86
C PRO A 268 10.57 -11.81 4.94
N LYS A 269 11.21 -11.52 6.08
CA LYS A 269 10.63 -10.68 7.15
C LYS A 269 10.49 -9.20 6.78
N CYS A 270 11.13 -8.77 5.70
CA CYS A 270 10.99 -7.41 5.18
C CYS A 270 9.79 -7.29 4.22
N ILE A 271 9.01 -8.35 4.03
CA ILE A 271 7.85 -8.35 3.15
C ILE A 271 6.62 -8.88 3.91
N ILE A 272 5.56 -8.08 3.90
CA ILE A 272 4.22 -8.49 4.34
C ILE A 272 3.39 -8.74 3.08
N ALA A 273 2.82 -9.93 2.93
CA ALA A 273 1.89 -10.25 1.86
C ALA A 273 0.48 -9.86 2.28
N GLU A 274 -0.13 -8.90 1.58
CA GLU A 274 -1.57 -8.64 1.69
C GLU A 274 -2.31 -9.80 1.01
N ASP A 275 -2.80 -10.73 1.83
CA ASP A 275 -3.48 -11.95 1.43
C ASP A 275 -4.94 -12.00 1.95
N LEU A 276 -5.61 -10.85 1.98
CA LEU A 276 -7.02 -10.72 2.40
C LEU A 276 -7.98 -11.03 1.25
N GLY A 277 -9.27 -11.13 1.62
CA GLY A 277 -10.36 -11.47 0.71
C GLY A 277 -10.51 -12.98 0.47
N ILE A 278 -11.33 -13.34 -0.52
CA ILE A 278 -11.50 -14.74 -0.92
C ILE A 278 -10.30 -15.15 -1.78
N ILE A 279 -9.30 -15.77 -1.15
CA ILE A 279 -8.11 -16.25 -1.84
C ILE A 279 -8.07 -17.78 -1.95
N PRO A 280 -7.61 -18.34 -3.08
CA PRO A 280 -7.31 -19.76 -3.21
C PRO A 280 -6.23 -20.21 -2.22
N ALA A 281 -6.29 -21.47 -1.78
CA ALA A 281 -5.28 -22.05 -0.89
C ALA A 281 -3.87 -21.96 -1.48
N GLU A 282 -3.74 -22.00 -2.81
CA GLU A 282 -2.50 -21.88 -3.55
C GLU A 282 -1.78 -20.53 -3.32
N VAL A 283 -2.53 -19.45 -3.03
CA VAL A 283 -1.97 -18.14 -2.66
C VAL A 283 -1.32 -18.23 -1.28
N ILE A 284 -2.01 -18.84 -0.32
CA ILE A 284 -1.49 -19.06 1.04
C ILE A 284 -0.24 -19.95 0.99
N GLU A 285 -0.27 -21.01 0.18
CA GLU A 285 0.87 -21.90 0.00
C GLU A 285 2.05 -21.20 -0.67
N LEU A 286 1.81 -20.32 -1.66
CA LEU A 286 2.86 -19.49 -2.26
C LEU A 286 3.53 -18.61 -1.19
N ARG A 287 2.73 -17.89 -0.39
CA ARG A 287 3.23 -17.07 0.72
C ARG A 287 4.08 -17.88 1.70
N LYS A 288 3.56 -19.02 2.16
CA LYS A 288 4.21 -19.90 3.14
C LYS A 288 5.50 -20.52 2.62
N ARG A 289 5.57 -20.94 1.36
CA ARG A 289 6.81 -21.46 0.74
C ARG A 289 7.95 -20.44 0.80
N HIS A 290 7.62 -19.16 0.65
CA HIS A 290 8.58 -18.06 0.75
C HIS A 290 8.73 -17.47 2.16
N LYS A 291 8.03 -18.04 3.16
CA LYS A 291 8.08 -17.63 4.57
C LYS A 291 7.72 -16.15 4.78
N LEU A 292 6.86 -15.62 3.93
CA LEU A 292 6.35 -14.26 4.05
C LEU A 292 5.27 -14.21 5.12
N GLU A 293 5.18 -13.09 5.85
CA GLU A 293 4.09 -12.88 6.79
C GLU A 293 2.81 -12.52 6.02
N GLY A 294 1.69 -13.15 6.35
CA GLY A 294 0.36 -12.79 5.83
C GLY A 294 -0.31 -11.73 6.68
N MET A 295 -1.59 -11.49 6.45
CA MET A 295 -2.39 -10.58 7.24
C MET A 295 -3.56 -11.31 7.93
N ALA A 296 -4.00 -10.75 9.05
CA ALA A 296 -5.27 -11.07 9.68
C ALA A 296 -5.91 -9.76 10.14
N VAL A 297 -7.20 -9.56 9.86
CA VAL A 297 -7.93 -8.34 10.24
C VAL A 297 -9.10 -8.72 11.13
N LEU A 298 -9.03 -8.34 12.41
CA LEU A 298 -9.98 -8.75 13.44
C LEU A 298 -11.43 -8.38 13.11
N GLN A 299 -11.67 -7.24 12.43
CA GLN A 299 -13.01 -6.88 11.98
C GLN A 299 -13.67 -7.92 11.05
N PHE A 300 -12.89 -8.73 10.32
CA PHE A 300 -13.38 -9.85 9.51
C PHE A 300 -13.47 -11.17 10.27
N GLY A 301 -12.83 -11.26 11.44
CA GLY A 301 -12.74 -12.47 12.25
C GLY A 301 -14.08 -12.92 12.85
N PHE A 302 -15.13 -12.10 12.74
CA PHE A 302 -16.44 -12.36 13.31
C PHE A 302 -17.57 -12.39 12.28
N ASP A 303 -17.26 -12.36 10.99
CA ASP A 303 -18.24 -12.24 9.90
C ASP A 303 -19.07 -13.50 9.62
N ASP A 304 -18.61 -14.67 10.08
CA ASP A 304 -19.27 -15.96 9.83
C ASP A 304 -19.09 -16.93 11.00
N GLU A 305 -19.78 -18.07 10.92
CA GLU A 305 -19.64 -19.18 11.89
C GLU A 305 -18.54 -20.15 11.48
N ASN A 306 -17.75 -19.80 10.46
CA ASN A 306 -16.70 -20.67 9.95
C ASN A 306 -15.62 -20.83 11.03
N PRO A 307 -15.46 -22.04 11.63
CA PRO A 307 -14.47 -22.25 12.67
C PRO A 307 -13.04 -22.07 12.15
N ASP A 308 -12.85 -22.13 10.83
CA ASP A 308 -11.57 -21.99 10.14
C ASP A 308 -11.36 -20.58 9.57
N ASN A 309 -12.18 -19.58 9.94
CA ASN A 309 -11.99 -18.20 9.50
C ASN A 309 -10.58 -17.71 9.91
N PRO A 310 -9.69 -17.38 8.97
CA PRO A 310 -8.28 -17.07 9.25
C PRO A 310 -8.09 -15.75 10.01
N ASN A 311 -9.12 -14.90 10.03
CA ASN A 311 -9.11 -13.63 10.75
C ASN A 311 -9.64 -13.76 12.19
N HIS A 312 -10.26 -14.89 12.54
CA HIS A 312 -10.78 -15.12 13.88
C HIS A 312 -9.60 -15.23 14.87
N PRO A 313 -9.63 -14.57 16.06
CA PRO A 313 -8.50 -14.51 16.99
C PRO A 313 -7.84 -15.86 17.32
N LYS A 314 -8.62 -16.94 17.40
CA LYS A 314 -8.13 -18.30 17.69
C LYS A 314 -7.31 -18.94 16.56
N ASN A 315 -7.45 -18.44 15.34
CA ASN A 315 -6.83 -19.00 14.13
C ASN A 315 -5.65 -18.18 13.63
N ILE A 316 -5.38 -17.02 14.25
CA ILE A 316 -4.22 -16.19 13.95
C ILE A 316 -2.95 -16.96 14.33
N ASN A 317 -1.94 -16.91 13.47
CA ASN A 317 -0.67 -17.63 13.63
C ASN A 317 0.53 -16.69 13.61
N SER A 318 1.69 -17.21 14.04
CA SER A 318 2.95 -16.45 14.10
C SER A 318 3.53 -16.02 12.75
N ASP A 319 3.01 -16.52 11.64
CA ASP A 319 3.37 -16.12 10.27
C ASP A 319 2.42 -15.05 9.71
N GLN A 320 1.75 -14.27 10.57
CA GLN A 320 0.83 -13.21 10.19
C GLN A 320 1.13 -11.91 10.95
N VAL A 321 0.74 -10.79 10.34
CA VAL A 321 0.56 -9.48 10.97
C VAL A 321 -0.92 -9.27 11.23
N VAL A 322 -1.30 -9.05 12.49
CA VAL A 322 -2.70 -8.82 12.88
C VAL A 322 -3.02 -7.33 12.90
N TYR A 323 -4.21 -6.98 12.44
CA TYR A 323 -4.75 -5.62 12.45
C TYR A 323 -6.11 -5.64 13.17
N THR A 324 -6.47 -4.55 13.87
CA THR A 324 -7.87 -4.33 14.25
C THR A 324 -8.69 -4.10 12.97
N GLY A 325 -8.28 -3.12 12.18
CA GLY A 325 -8.73 -2.78 10.85
C GLY A 325 -7.58 -2.21 10.01
N THR A 326 -7.77 -2.07 8.71
CA THR A 326 -6.85 -1.39 7.79
C THR A 326 -7.38 -0.02 7.40
N HIS A 327 -6.74 0.66 6.44
CA HIS A 327 -7.22 1.93 5.89
C HIS A 327 -8.52 1.79 5.06
N ASP A 328 -8.80 0.59 4.54
CA ASP A 328 -10.04 0.28 3.80
C ASP A 328 -11.22 -0.07 4.70
N ASN A 329 -10.92 -0.42 5.95
CA ASN A 329 -11.92 -0.71 6.95
C ASN A 329 -12.53 0.57 7.51
N ASN A 330 -13.74 0.46 8.06
CA ASN A 330 -14.22 1.50 8.97
C ASN A 330 -13.39 1.48 10.27
N THR A 331 -13.40 2.56 11.05
CA THR A 331 -12.83 2.52 12.40
C THR A 331 -13.53 1.45 13.23
N THR A 332 -12.89 0.97 14.29
CA THR A 332 -13.49 -0.08 15.14
C THR A 332 -14.79 0.40 15.78
N ILE A 333 -14.90 1.67 16.20
CA ILE A 333 -16.18 2.23 16.68
C ILE A 333 -17.23 2.29 15.56
N GLY A 334 -16.86 2.77 14.38
CA GLY A 334 -17.76 2.86 13.24
C GLY A 334 -18.28 1.49 12.79
N TRP A 335 -17.36 0.55 12.60
CA TRP A 335 -17.66 -0.86 12.29
C TRP A 335 -18.55 -1.49 13.36
N TRP A 336 -18.28 -1.27 14.64
CA TRP A 336 -19.08 -1.82 15.72
C TRP A 336 -20.49 -1.25 15.73
N LYS A 337 -20.63 0.07 15.54
CA LYS A 337 -21.94 0.74 15.47
C LYS A 337 -22.79 0.14 14.35
N ASP A 338 -22.21 -0.02 13.16
CA ASP A 338 -22.89 -0.53 11.96
C ASP A 338 -23.04 -2.06 11.95
N SER A 339 -22.39 -2.77 12.88
CA SER A 339 -22.43 -4.24 12.94
C SER A 339 -23.80 -4.76 13.38
N PRO A 340 -24.31 -5.82 12.73
CA PRO A 340 -25.56 -6.46 13.10
C PRO A 340 -25.42 -7.20 14.44
N GLN A 341 -26.53 -7.39 15.13
CA GLN A 341 -26.54 -7.96 16.49
C GLN A 341 -25.87 -9.34 16.56
N TRP A 342 -26.09 -10.20 15.56
CA TRP A 342 -25.48 -11.53 15.53
C TRP A 342 -23.95 -11.51 15.53
N ARG A 343 -23.31 -10.48 14.95
CA ARG A 343 -21.85 -10.31 15.00
C ARG A 343 -21.44 -9.85 16.40
N LYS A 344 -22.21 -8.92 16.97
CA LYS A 344 -21.97 -8.37 18.31
C LYS A 344 -22.00 -9.45 19.39
N ASP A 345 -22.92 -10.40 19.28
CA ASP A 345 -23.07 -11.51 20.21
C ASP A 345 -21.86 -12.48 20.22
N ARG A 346 -21.00 -12.43 19.19
CA ARG A 346 -19.77 -13.25 19.08
C ARG A 346 -18.57 -12.63 19.77
N ILE A 347 -18.63 -11.36 20.17
CA ILE A 347 -17.52 -10.64 20.78
C ILE A 347 -17.84 -10.39 22.24
N LYS A 348 -17.03 -10.97 23.12
CA LYS A 348 -17.07 -10.65 24.54
C LYS A 348 -16.28 -9.36 24.76
N ILE A 349 -16.98 -8.27 25.04
CA ILE A 349 -16.36 -6.98 25.33
C ILE A 349 -15.94 -6.93 26.80
N GLU A 350 -14.69 -6.55 27.03
CA GLU A 350 -14.18 -6.15 28.34
C GLU A 350 -13.79 -4.67 28.20
N GLY A 351 -14.48 -3.77 28.92
CA GLY A 351 -14.35 -2.33 28.70
C GLY A 351 -15.10 -1.84 27.45
N ASP A 352 -14.39 -1.29 26.47
CA ASP A 352 -14.94 -0.92 25.17
C ASP A 352 -14.38 -1.75 24.01
N ILE A 353 -15.02 -1.62 22.85
CA ILE A 353 -14.72 -2.45 21.67
C ILE A 353 -13.33 -2.17 21.08
N CYS A 354 -12.82 -0.93 21.14
CA CYS A 354 -11.48 -0.62 20.67
C CYS A 354 -10.46 -1.31 21.56
N ASP A 355 -10.56 -1.15 22.88
CA ASP A 355 -9.67 -1.80 23.83
C ASP A 355 -9.72 -3.33 23.69
N THR A 356 -10.93 -3.89 23.55
CA THR A 356 -11.13 -5.33 23.33
C THR A 356 -10.40 -5.84 22.07
N LEU A 357 -10.53 -5.17 20.92
CA LEU A 357 -9.85 -5.63 19.69
C LEU A 357 -8.34 -5.36 19.72
N ILE A 358 -7.90 -4.26 20.33
CA ILE A 358 -6.48 -3.95 20.51
C ILE A 358 -5.82 -5.02 21.39
N GLU A 359 -6.44 -5.38 22.52
CA GLU A 359 -5.96 -6.45 23.39
C GLU A 359 -5.94 -7.81 22.68
N MET A 360 -6.96 -8.12 21.86
CA MET A 360 -6.95 -9.34 21.04
C MET A 360 -5.78 -9.36 20.06
N ALA A 361 -5.49 -8.24 19.38
CA ALA A 361 -4.37 -8.12 18.46
C ALA A 361 -3.02 -8.31 19.19
N LEU A 362 -2.81 -7.55 20.27
CA LEU A 362 -1.57 -7.58 21.06
C LEU A 362 -1.35 -8.93 21.74
N ASN A 363 -2.41 -9.62 22.19
CA ASN A 363 -2.29 -10.92 22.84
C ASN A 363 -2.22 -12.12 21.88
N SER A 364 -2.52 -11.92 20.59
CA SER A 364 -2.45 -12.95 19.55
C SER A 364 -1.04 -13.57 19.42
N PRO A 365 -0.87 -14.72 18.74
CA PRO A 365 0.45 -15.27 18.47
C PRO A 365 1.15 -14.64 17.24
N ALA A 366 0.57 -13.60 16.62
CA ALA A 366 1.07 -12.96 15.42
C ALA A 366 2.54 -12.48 15.53
N GLY A 367 3.23 -12.37 14.40
CA GLY A 367 4.58 -11.79 14.34
C GLY A 367 4.58 -10.31 14.75
N MET A 368 3.52 -9.59 14.38
CA MET A 368 3.33 -8.17 14.69
C MET A 368 1.84 -7.82 14.77
N ALA A 369 1.47 -6.87 15.63
CA ALA A 369 0.16 -6.24 15.64
C ALA A 369 0.23 -4.79 15.12
N ILE A 370 -0.65 -4.39 14.21
CA ILE A 370 -0.72 -3.02 13.70
C ILE A 370 -2.08 -2.42 14.03
N ILE A 371 -2.07 -1.29 14.73
CA ILE A 371 -3.29 -0.61 15.18
C ILE A 371 -3.43 0.73 14.43
N PRO A 372 -4.54 1.00 13.73
CA PRO A 372 -4.82 2.33 13.17
C PRO A 372 -4.88 3.38 14.26
N LEU A 373 -4.33 4.56 14.01
CA LEU A 373 -4.36 5.67 14.98
C LEU A 373 -5.81 6.04 15.36
N GLN A 374 -6.76 5.92 14.43
CA GLN A 374 -8.18 6.13 14.70
C GLN A 374 -8.73 5.25 15.82
N ASP A 375 -8.24 4.00 15.91
CA ASP A 375 -8.69 3.05 16.93
C ASP A 375 -8.07 3.35 18.30
N LEU A 376 -6.81 3.81 18.33
CA LEU A 376 -6.17 4.32 19.55
C LEU A 376 -6.90 5.57 20.08
N LEU A 377 -7.37 6.43 19.16
CA LEU A 377 -8.15 7.63 19.47
C LEU A 377 -9.65 7.36 19.71
N LYS A 378 -10.11 6.11 19.53
CA LYS A 378 -11.51 5.69 19.66
C LYS A 378 -12.49 6.52 18.82
N LEU A 379 -12.10 6.86 17.60
CA LEU A 379 -12.90 7.68 16.66
C LEU A 379 -13.94 6.85 15.89
N GLY A 380 -15.04 7.48 15.48
CA GLY A 380 -16.11 6.87 14.70
C GLY A 380 -15.88 6.90 13.18
N SER A 381 -16.94 6.59 12.42
CA SER A 381 -16.90 6.51 10.95
C SER A 381 -16.46 7.79 10.25
N GLU A 382 -16.56 8.95 10.92
CA GLU A 382 -16.04 10.23 10.43
C GLU A 382 -14.51 10.24 10.22
N ALA A 383 -13.80 9.31 10.85
CA ALA A 383 -12.35 9.17 10.75
C ALA A 383 -11.89 8.06 9.79
N ARG A 384 -12.82 7.42 9.06
CA ARG A 384 -12.51 6.39 8.08
C ARG A 384 -11.59 6.93 6.98
N MET A 385 -10.50 6.23 6.68
CA MET A 385 -9.52 6.67 5.69
C MET A 385 -10.01 6.43 4.25
N ASN A 386 -10.53 5.24 3.96
CA ASN A 386 -11.06 4.91 2.64
C ASN A 386 -12.32 4.05 2.73
N THR A 387 -13.26 4.29 1.82
CA THR A 387 -14.38 3.41 1.52
C THR A 387 -14.20 2.81 0.12
N PRO A 388 -13.77 1.55 0.01
CA PRO A 388 -13.59 0.87 -1.28
C PRO A 388 -14.82 0.98 -2.17
N GLY A 389 -14.61 1.15 -3.48
CA GLY A 389 -15.67 1.35 -4.47
C GLY A 389 -16.23 2.77 -4.57
N THR A 390 -15.66 3.75 -3.86
CA THR A 390 -16.06 5.16 -3.94
C THR A 390 -14.89 6.06 -4.37
N THR A 391 -15.19 7.22 -4.96
CA THR A 391 -14.19 8.18 -5.48
C THR A 391 -14.20 9.53 -4.75
N VAL A 392 -15.07 9.71 -3.76
CA VAL A 392 -15.28 10.99 -3.06
C VAL A 392 -15.20 10.76 -1.56
N GLY A 393 -14.52 11.65 -0.85
CA GLY A 393 -14.44 11.65 0.62
C GLY A 393 -13.33 10.78 1.21
N ASN A 394 -12.55 10.09 0.39
CA ASN A 394 -11.45 9.23 0.83
C ASN A 394 -10.13 9.99 1.01
N TRP A 395 -9.21 9.43 1.79
CA TRP A 395 -7.82 9.87 1.97
C TRP A 395 -7.63 11.23 2.66
N ASN A 396 -8.70 11.78 3.25
CA ASN A 396 -8.71 13.13 3.82
C ASN A 396 -8.65 13.18 5.35
N TRP A 397 -8.69 12.04 6.05
CA TRP A 397 -8.68 12.04 7.50
C TRP A 397 -7.35 12.52 8.06
N ARG A 398 -7.41 13.42 9.04
CA ARG A 398 -6.28 14.01 9.78
C ARG A 398 -6.64 14.07 11.25
N PHE A 399 -5.67 13.81 12.12
CA PHE A 399 -5.84 14.03 13.55
C PHE A 399 -5.36 15.43 13.95
N ASP A 400 -5.74 15.87 15.14
CA ASP A 400 -5.22 17.06 15.82
C ASP A 400 -4.40 16.63 17.05
N TRP A 401 -3.30 17.32 17.31
CA TRP A 401 -2.43 17.01 18.46
C TRP A 401 -3.18 17.03 19.81
N ASP A 402 -4.19 17.88 19.96
CA ASP A 402 -5.04 17.96 21.15
C ASP A 402 -5.84 16.67 21.41
N GLN A 403 -6.13 15.88 20.35
CA GLN A 403 -6.78 14.58 20.49
C GLN A 403 -5.86 13.55 21.16
N ILE A 404 -4.54 13.69 20.96
CA ILE A 404 -3.52 12.77 21.47
C ILE A 404 -3.22 13.01 22.95
N GLU A 405 -3.18 14.28 23.39
CA GLU A 405 -2.87 14.65 24.78
C GLU A 405 -3.86 14.08 25.81
N ASN A 406 -5.03 13.66 25.34
CA ASN A 406 -6.10 13.07 26.16
C ASN A 406 -6.14 11.54 26.10
N VAL A 407 -5.28 10.89 25.33
CA VAL A 407 -5.27 9.43 25.24
C VAL A 407 -4.40 8.85 26.35
N GLN A 408 -5.05 8.26 27.36
CA GLN A 408 -4.38 7.34 28.28
C GLN A 408 -4.26 5.98 27.61
N ILE A 409 -3.15 5.77 26.90
CA ILE A 409 -2.79 4.45 26.40
C ILE A 409 -2.09 3.70 27.56
N ASP A 410 -2.86 3.00 28.40
CA ASP A 410 -2.28 2.17 29.47
C ASP A 410 -1.85 0.80 28.90
N LEU A 411 -0.84 0.81 28.00
CA LEU A 411 -0.25 -0.40 27.44
C LEU A 411 0.74 -1.09 28.40
N ASN A 412 0.83 -0.65 29.65
CA ASN A 412 1.68 -1.27 30.67
C ASN A 412 1.32 -2.74 30.97
N GLN A 413 0.18 -3.25 30.46
CA GLN A 413 -0.19 -4.66 30.58
C GLN A 413 0.27 -5.55 29.41
N ALA A 414 0.74 -4.97 28.30
CA ALA A 414 1.28 -5.73 27.16
C ALA A 414 2.82 -5.84 27.17
N ALA A 415 3.48 -5.38 28.24
CA ALA A 415 4.93 -5.40 28.37
C ALA A 415 5.47 -6.81 28.67
N LEU A 416 6.09 -7.44 27.67
CA LEU A 416 7.50 -7.88 27.67
C LEU A 416 7.94 -8.48 26.34
#